data_AF-X1LZS9-F1
#
_entry.id   AF-X1LZS9-F1
#
_cell.length_a   1.000
_cell.length_b   1.000
_cell.length_c   1.000
_cell.angle_alpha   90.00
_cell.angle_beta   90.00
_cell.angle_gamma   90.00
#
_symmetry.space_group_name_H-M   'P 1'
#
loop_
_entity.id
_entity.type
_entity.pdbx_description
1 polymer ?
#
loop_
_entity_poly.entity_id
_entity_poly.type
_entity_poly.pdbx_seq_one_letter_code
_entity_poly.pdbx_strand_id
1 'polypeptide(L)'
;MDFVFVILTPDDLVVGPDSSDDEKRRARQNVIFEMGFFYGQLGRDSGRVIVLYDGPVELPSDIQGIIWVDVSSGIEAAGEKIRREIVS
;
A
#
# COMPACT_ATOMS: atom_id res chain seq x y z
N MET A 1 -7.16 19.94 0.07
CA MET A 1 -5.86 19.24 0.21
C MET A 1 -5.97 17.94 -0.54
N ASP A 2 -4.96 17.58 -1.31
CA ASP A 2 -4.95 16.38 -2.12
C ASP A 2 -4.32 15.21 -1.35
N PHE A 3 -4.98 14.05 -1.39
CA PHE A 3 -4.52 12.79 -0.82
C PHE A 3 -4.54 11.72 -1.90
N VAL A 4 -3.61 10.78 -1.81
CA VAL A 4 -3.55 9.61 -2.69
C VAL A 4 -3.70 8.37 -1.84
N PHE A 5 -4.70 7.56 -2.17
CA PHE A 5 -4.90 6.25 -1.60
C PHE A 5 -4.38 5.19 -2.57
N VAL A 6 -3.45 4.37 -2.11
CA VAL A 6 -2.90 3.24 -2.86
C VAL A 6 -3.43 1.97 -2.24
N ILE A 7 -4.07 1.10 -3.03
CA ILE A 7 -4.59 -0.18 -2.56
C ILE A 7 -3.60 -1.27 -2.99
N LEU A 8 -2.94 -1.89 -2.01
CA LEU A 8 -2.05 -3.03 -2.18
C LEU A 8 -2.74 -4.29 -1.68
N THR A 9 -3.60 -4.85 -2.51
CA THR A 9 -4.14 -6.20 -2.32
C THR A 9 -3.36 -7.17 -3.22
N PRO A 10 -3.15 -8.42 -2.78
CA PRO A 10 -2.63 -9.47 -3.64
C PRO A 10 -3.71 -9.87 -4.65
N ASP A 11 -3.81 -9.11 -5.74
CA ASP A 11 -4.86 -9.29 -6.76
C ASP A 11 -4.55 -10.42 -7.76
N ASP A 12 -3.29 -10.89 -7.82
CA ASP A 12 -2.82 -11.82 -8.84
C ASP A 12 -2.14 -13.06 -8.22
N LEU A 13 -2.76 -14.23 -8.41
CA LEU A 13 -2.07 -15.51 -8.39
C LEU A 13 -1.21 -15.59 -9.66
N VAL A 14 0.05 -15.18 -9.59
CA VAL A 14 0.98 -15.44 -10.70
C VAL A 14 1.36 -16.92 -10.62
N VAL A 15 0.57 -17.79 -11.24
CA VAL A 15 0.90 -19.20 -11.42
C VAL A 15 2.02 -19.27 -12.46
N GLY A 16 3.27 -19.18 -12.01
CA GLY A 16 4.42 -19.53 -12.83
C GLY A 16 4.42 -21.05 -13.12
N PRO A 17 4.90 -21.51 -14.29
CA PRO A 17 4.80 -22.92 -14.68
C PRO A 17 5.67 -23.90 -13.84
N ASP A 18 6.50 -23.42 -12.90
CA ASP A 18 7.62 -24.20 -12.36
C ASP A 18 7.91 -24.13 -10.84
N SER A 19 7.04 -23.61 -9.96
CA SER A 19 7.45 -23.40 -8.56
C SER A 19 6.65 -24.20 -7.53
N SER A 20 7.29 -25.24 -7.00
CA SER A 20 7.06 -25.86 -5.69
C SER A 20 7.66 -25.04 -4.55
N ASP A 21 7.55 -23.72 -4.58
CA ASP A 21 8.02 -22.84 -3.52
C ASP A 21 7.06 -21.66 -3.43
N ASP A 22 6.56 -21.44 -2.21
CA ASP A 22 5.56 -20.48 -1.78
C ASP A 22 5.21 -19.35 -2.77
N GLU A 23 3.92 -19.33 -3.11
CA GLU A 23 3.14 -18.25 -3.70
C GLU A 23 3.59 -16.87 -3.21
N LYS A 24 4.58 -16.26 -3.86
CA LYS A 24 4.90 -14.84 -3.67
C LYS A 24 3.82 -14.00 -4.34
N ARG A 25 2.67 -13.92 -3.66
CA ARG A 25 1.61 -12.94 -3.90
C ARG A 25 2.23 -11.54 -3.82
N ARG A 26 2.68 -11.01 -4.96
CA ARG A 26 3.23 -9.65 -5.05
C ARG A 26 2.18 -8.69 -5.56
N ALA A 27 2.08 -7.53 -4.92
CA ALA A 27 1.38 -6.40 -5.52
C ALA A 27 1.96 -6.12 -6.92
N ARG A 28 1.09 -5.80 -7.89
CA ARG A 28 1.51 -5.52 -9.27
C ARG A 28 2.56 -4.41 -9.27
N GLN A 29 3.67 -4.62 -9.98
CA GLN A 29 4.77 -3.65 -10.03
C GLN A 29 4.34 -2.25 -10.49
N ASN A 30 3.29 -2.17 -11.30
CA ASN A 30 2.69 -0.90 -11.75
C ASN A 30 2.18 -0.05 -10.56
N VAL A 31 1.58 -0.68 -9.55
CA VAL A 31 1.01 0.02 -8.40
C VAL A 31 2.11 0.63 -7.53
N ILE A 32 3.23 -0.07 -7.38
CA ILE A 32 4.41 0.45 -6.67
C ILE A 32 5.02 1.64 -7.43
N PHE A 33 5.06 1.58 -8.76
CA PHE A 33 5.55 2.68 -9.58
C PHE A 33 4.65 3.92 -9.47
N GLU A 34 3.33 3.75 -9.57
CA GLU A 34 2.35 4.84 -9.42
C GLU A 34 2.40 5.45 -8.01
N MET A 35 2.53 4.62 -6.96
CA MET A 35 2.77 5.08 -5.59
C MET A 35 4.03 5.95 -5.52
N GLY A 36 5.14 5.50 -6.11
CA GLY A 36 6.40 6.25 -6.14
C GLY A 36 6.29 7.59 -6.84
N PHE A 37 5.50 7.67 -7.93
CA PHE A 37 5.22 8.91 -8.64
C PHE A 37 4.50 9.94 -7.74
N PHE A 38 3.40 9.54 -7.08
CA PHE A 38 2.66 10.42 -6.19
C PHE A 38 3.45 10.81 -4.94
N TYR A 39 4.26 9.89 -4.43
CA TYR A 39 5.18 10.14 -3.32
C TYR A 39 6.22 11.22 -3.64
N GLY A 40 6.76 11.23 -4.86
CA GLY A 40 7.61 12.32 -5.34
C GLY A 40 6.85 13.63 -5.55
N GLN A 41 5.65 13.56 -6.11
CA GLN A 41 4.84 14.73 -6.46
C GLN A 41 4.28 15.49 -5.25
N LEU A 42 3.79 14.76 -4.24
CA LEU A 42 3.16 15.34 -3.04
C LEU A 42 4.17 15.74 -1.96
N GLY A 43 5.44 15.37 -2.15
CA GLY A 43 6.50 15.56 -1.17
C GLY A 43 6.60 14.37 -0.22
N ARG A 44 7.84 13.91 -0.03
CA ARG A 44 8.18 12.67 0.69
C ARG A 44 7.68 12.68 2.14
N ASP A 45 7.84 13.80 2.83
CA ASP A 45 7.45 13.95 4.25
C ASP A 45 6.03 14.51 4.45
N SER A 46 5.20 14.50 3.41
CA SER A 46 3.89 15.17 3.45
C SER A 46 2.80 14.44 4.22
N GLY A 47 2.94 13.13 4.45
CA GLY A 47 1.87 12.31 5.04
C GLY A 47 0.65 12.11 4.12
N ARG A 48 0.73 12.50 2.85
CA ARG A 48 -0.43 12.54 1.94
C ARG A 48 -0.62 11.31 1.06
N VAL A 49 0.34 10.40 1.09
CA VAL A 49 0.24 9.09 0.43
C VAL A 49 -0.10 8.05 1.48
N ILE A 50 -1.30 7.49 1.38
CA ILE A 50 -1.83 6.49 2.30
C ILE A 50 -1.93 5.17 1.54
N VAL A 51 -1.26 4.15 2.06
CA VAL A 51 -1.29 2.81 1.49
C VAL A 51 -2.21 1.93 2.33
N LEU A 52 -3.28 1.45 1.71
CA LEU A 52 -4.17 0.43 2.26
C LEU A 52 -3.67 -0.93 1.76
N TYR A 53 -3.31 -1.84 2.66
CA TYR A 53 -2.79 -3.15 2.26
C TYR A 53 -3.52 -4.30 2.94
N ASP A 54 -3.66 -5.41 2.24
CA ASP A 54 -4.26 -6.65 2.74
C ASP A 54 -3.28 -7.82 2.52
N GLY A 55 -3.04 -8.62 3.56
CA GLY A 55 -2.15 -9.77 3.49
C GLY A 55 -0.65 -9.46 3.59
N PRO A 56 0.21 -10.46 3.33
CA PRO A 56 1.66 -10.34 3.53
C PRO A 56 2.30 -9.55 2.40
N VAL A 57 2.18 -8.22 2.47
CA VAL A 57 2.92 -7.30 1.59
C VAL A 57 4.23 -6.94 2.29
N GLU A 58 5.36 -7.21 1.64
CA GLU A 58 6.65 -6.71 2.10
C GLU A 58 6.68 -5.19 1.97
N LEU A 59 6.69 -4.50 3.10
CA LEU A 59 6.71 -3.05 3.16
C LEU A 59 8.17 -2.54 3.06
N PRO A 60 8.48 -1.64 2.11
CA PRO A 60 9.80 -1.00 2.08
C PRO A 60 9.95 -0.07 3.30
N SER A 61 10.92 -0.37 4.16
CA SER A 61 11.21 0.37 5.40
C SER A 61 11.68 1.81 5.18
N ASP A 62 12.23 2.11 4.00
CA ASP A 62 12.99 3.33 3.72
C ASP A 62 12.13 4.48 3.16
N ILE A 63 10.80 4.37 3.22
CA ILE A 63 9.88 5.38 2.70
C ILE A 63 9.22 6.15 3.85
N GLN A 64 9.87 7.22 4.29
CA GLN A 64 9.35 8.16 5.29
C GLN A 64 8.10 8.88 4.78
N GLY A 65 7.15 9.21 5.65
CA GLY A 65 5.96 10.00 5.29
C GLY A 65 4.89 9.26 4.46
N ILE A 66 5.07 7.97 4.15
CA ILE A 66 3.96 7.11 3.73
C ILE A 66 3.25 6.54 4.95
N ILE A 67 1.92 6.61 4.93
CA ILE A 67 1.06 6.08 5.98
C ILE A 67 0.56 4.71 5.56
N TRP A 68 0.88 3.69 6.35
CA TRP A 68 0.50 2.30 6.07
C TRP A 68 -0.70 1.89 6.94
N VAL A 69 -1.75 1.42 6.29
CA VAL A 69 -3.00 1.00 6.92
C VAL A 69 -3.30 -0.43 6.50
N ASP A 70 -3.23 -1.33 7.48
CA ASP A 70 -3.71 -2.69 7.32
C ASP A 70 -5.24 -2.68 7.19
N VAL A 71 -5.74 -3.27 6.12
CA VAL A 71 -7.18 -3.43 5.85
C VAL A 71 -7.60 -4.89 5.76
N SER A 72 -6.79 -5.81 6.30
CA SER A 72 -7.08 -7.26 6.29
C SER A 72 -8.34 -7.64 7.07
N SER A 73 -8.69 -6.83 8.08
CA SER A 73 -9.94 -6.95 8.84
C SER A 73 -11.10 -6.12 8.24
N GLY A 74 -10.93 -5.61 7.02
CA GLY A 74 -11.90 -4.78 6.32
C GLY A 74 -11.68 -3.28 6.50
N ILE A 75 -12.13 -2.50 5.52
CA ILE A 75 -11.98 -1.03 5.48
C ILE A 75 -12.74 -0.33 6.60
N GLU A 76 -13.88 -0.88 7.03
CA GLU A 76 -14.67 -0.32 8.13
C GLU A 76 -13.89 -0.34 9.45
N ALA A 77 -13.19 -1.44 9.74
CA ALA A 77 -12.34 -1.57 10.92
C ALA A 77 -11.15 -0.59 10.89
N ALA A 78 -10.61 -0.31 9.71
CA ALA A 78 -9.52 0.64 9.51
C ALA A 78 -9.97 2.12 9.50
N GLY A 79 -11.28 2.39 9.42
CA GLY A 79 -11.82 3.73 9.16
C GLY A 79 -11.41 4.80 10.18
N GLU A 80 -11.33 4.44 11.47
CA GLU A 80 -10.90 5.37 12.51
C GLU A 80 -9.41 5.74 12.40
N LYS A 81 -8.56 4.77 12.05
CA LYS A 81 -7.15 5.02 11.78
C LYS A 81 -7.00 5.96 10.59
N ILE A 82 -7.68 5.66 9.48
CA ILE A 82 -7.65 6.50 8.27
C ILE A 82 -8.07 7.95 8.58
N ARG A 83 -9.16 8.14 9.35
CA ARG A 83 -9.62 9.48 9.73
C ARG A 83 -8.60 10.27 10.54
N ARG A 84 -7.93 9.62 11.49
CA ARG A 84 -6.90 10.25 12.33
C ARG A 84 -5.73 10.75 11.50
N GLU A 85 -5.26 9.92 10.57
CA GLU A 85 -4.10 10.22 9.74
C GLU A 85 -4.37 11.34 8.73
N ILE A 86 -5.61 11.49 8.24
CA ILE A 86 -6.00 12.55 7.30
C ILE A 86 -6.12 13.93 7.98
N VAL A 87 -6.40 13.95 9.29
CA VAL A 87 -6.68 15.17 10.06
C VAL A 87 -5.44 15.67 10.83
N SER A 88 -4.40 14.85 10.94
CA SER A 88 -3.12 15.20 11.57
C SER A 88 -2.28 16.16 10.73
#